data_AF-A0A2D4PR88-F1
#
_entry.id   AF-A0A2D4PR88-F1
#
_cell.length_a   1.000
_cell.length_b   1.000
_cell.length_c   1.000
_cell.angle_alpha   90.00
_cell.angle_beta   90.00
_cell.angle_gamma   90.00
#
_symmetry.space_group_name_H-M   'P 1'
#
loop_
_entity.id
_entity.type
_entity.pdbx_description
1 polymer ?
#
loop_
_entity_poly.entity_id
_entity_poly.type
_entity_poly.pdbx_seq_one_letter_code
_entity_poly.pdbx_strand_id
1 'polypeptide(L)'
;MADLIAKALGTEEEEEMVLEMDEIYRVQTNYLRRHLLKEVHVRFVKKSIREKILHRTRDEPLEHRGKQITVLKQVPKRMRNLRRHYQFLTLRLNTHKYLMSRIRLW
;
A
#
# COMPACT_ATOMS: atom_id res chain seq x y z
N MET A 1 5.68 -14.31 2.59
CA MET A 1 4.86 -13.06 2.63
C MET A 1 4.90 -12.48 4.02
N ALA A 2 4.73 -13.32 5.05
CA ALA A 2 5.02 -12.96 6.44
C ALA A 2 6.43 -12.37 6.60
N ASP A 3 7.44 -12.99 6.00
CA ASP A 3 8.85 -12.56 5.93
C ASP A 3 9.01 -11.12 5.41
N LEU A 4 8.24 -10.73 4.38
CA LEU A 4 8.29 -9.36 3.84
C LEU A 4 7.69 -8.34 4.81
N ILE A 5 6.68 -8.74 5.56
CA ILE A 5 5.99 -7.89 6.52
C ILE A 5 6.80 -7.80 7.81
N ALA A 6 7.38 -8.91 8.26
CA ALA A 6 8.36 -8.98 9.34
C ALA A 6 9.53 -8.04 9.07
N LYS A 7 10.11 -8.10 7.86
CA LYS A 7 11.13 -7.15 7.41
C LYS A 7 10.65 -5.69 7.45
N ALA A 8 9.41 -5.41 7.05
CA ALA A 8 8.84 -4.06 7.11
C ALA A 8 8.65 -3.55 8.54
N LEU A 9 8.35 -4.45 9.49
CA LEU A 9 8.15 -4.12 10.91
C LEU A 9 9.44 -4.24 11.73
N GLY A 10 10.52 -4.75 11.17
CA GLY A 10 11.78 -5.00 11.87
C GLY A 10 11.62 -6.01 13.01
N THR A 11 10.66 -6.92 12.90
CA THR A 11 10.41 -8.00 13.85
C THR A 11 10.98 -9.29 13.29
N GLU A 12 11.63 -10.10 14.13
CA GLU A 12 12.26 -11.37 13.71
C GLU A 12 11.27 -12.55 13.70
N GLU A 13 10.07 -12.36 14.24
CA GLU A 13 9.08 -13.44 14.43
C GLU A 13 8.09 -13.53 13.26
N GLU A 14 8.35 -14.43 12.32
CA GLU A 14 7.47 -14.71 11.18
C GLU A 14 6.14 -15.38 11.60
N GLU A 15 6.17 -16.14 12.69
CA GLU A 15 5.03 -16.93 13.19
C GLU A 15 3.92 -16.03 13.74
N GLU A 16 4.26 -15.00 14.52
CA GLU A 16 3.30 -13.99 15.00
C GLU A 16 2.63 -13.28 13.81
N MET A 17 3.41 -13.00 12.76
CA MET A 17 2.90 -12.32 11.58
C MET A 17 1.88 -13.15 10.81
N VAL A 18 2.05 -14.46 10.74
CA VAL A 18 1.07 -15.36 10.11
C VAL A 18 -0.26 -15.33 10.87
N LEU A 19 -0.23 -15.32 12.21
CA LEU A 19 -1.44 -15.24 13.04
C LEU A 19 -2.17 -13.90 12.89
N GLU A 20 -1.45 -12.82 12.64
CA GLU A 20 -2.04 -11.49 12.45
C GLU A 20 -2.59 -11.24 11.03
N MET A 21 -2.29 -12.13 10.08
CA MET A 21 -2.79 -12.12 8.71
C MET A 21 -4.09 -12.93 8.62
N ASP A 22 -5.16 -12.29 8.16
CA ASP A 22 -6.49 -12.91 8.04
C ASP A 22 -6.66 -13.57 6.66
N GLU A 23 -6.51 -12.79 5.60
CA GLU A 23 -6.67 -13.28 4.22
C GLU A 23 -5.57 -12.71 3.31
N ILE A 24 -5.07 -13.55 2.41
CA ILE A 24 -4.10 -13.15 1.39
C ILE A 24 -4.60 -13.64 0.03
N TYR A 25 -4.77 -12.73 -0.92
CA TYR A 25 -5.14 -13.11 -2.28
C TYR A 25 -4.40 -12.28 -3.33
N ARG A 26 -4.14 -12.93 -4.46
CA ARG A 26 -3.54 -12.29 -5.63
C ARG A 26 -4.64 -11.80 -6.56
N VAL A 27 -4.65 -10.50 -6.86
CA VAL A 27 -5.61 -9.95 -7.82
C VAL A 27 -5.14 -10.29 -9.23
N GLN A 28 -6.00 -10.97 -9.99
CA GLN A 28 -5.74 -11.32 -11.39
C GLN A 28 -6.77 -10.64 -12.28
N THR A 29 -6.52 -9.38 -12.64
CA THR A 29 -7.31 -8.72 -13.68
C THR A 29 -6.61 -8.81 -15.02
N ASN A 30 -7.37 -8.76 -16.13
CA ASN A 30 -6.80 -8.73 -17.48
C ASN A 30 -5.83 -7.55 -17.68
N TYR A 31 -6.06 -6.44 -16.97
CA TYR A 31 -5.14 -5.31 -16.94
C TYR A 31 -3.77 -5.69 -16.36
N LEU A 32 -3.75 -6.33 -15.18
CA LEU A 32 -2.51 -6.77 -14.53
C LEU A 32 -1.74 -7.81 -15.38
N ARG A 33 -2.47 -8.69 -16.08
CA ARG A 33 -1.87 -9.66 -17.02
C ARG A 33 -1.15 -8.99 -18.19
N ARG A 34 -1.70 -7.88 -18.72
CA ARG A 34 -1.08 -7.11 -19.81
C ARG A 34 0.11 -6.27 -19.36
N HIS A 35 0.07 -5.71 -18.16
CA HIS A 35 1.10 -4.82 -17.63
C HIS A 35 2.12 -5.53 -16.71
N LEU A 36 2.10 -6.86 -16.60
CA LEU A 36 3.00 -7.69 -15.79
C LEU A 36 3.09 -7.28 -14.30
N LEU A 37 2.06 -6.60 -13.79
CA LEU A 37 1.99 -6.17 -12.40
C LEU A 37 1.48 -7.31 -11.51
N LYS A 38 2.18 -7.56 -10.40
CA LYS A 38 1.81 -8.57 -9.40
C LYS A 38 1.22 -7.86 -8.18
N GLU A 39 -0.10 -7.69 -8.16
CA GLU A 39 -0.82 -7.09 -7.03
C GLU A 39 -1.28 -8.17 -6.05
N VAL A 40 -0.92 -8.01 -4.77
CA VAL A 40 -1.29 -8.91 -3.67
C VAL A 40 -2.02 -8.08 -2.62
N HIS A 41 -3.20 -8.55 -2.24
CA HIS A 41 -3.98 -7.95 -1.16
C HIS A 41 -3.80 -8.78 0.08
N VAL A 42 -3.49 -8.09 1.18
CA VAL A 42 -3.37 -8.68 2.51
C VAL A 42 -4.40 -8.01 3.41
N ARG A 43 -5.29 -8.81 3.97
CA ARG A 43 -6.20 -8.42 5.03
C ARG A 43 -5.53 -8.76 6.37
N PHE A 44 -5.40 -7.74 7.21
CA PHE A 44 -4.84 -7.87 8.55
C PHE A 44 -5.96 -7.92 9.59
N VAL A 45 -5.76 -8.70 10.65
CA VAL A 45 -6.68 -8.79 11.79
C VAL A 45 -6.72 -7.45 12.53
N LYS A 46 -5.55 -6.87 12.84
CA LYS A 46 -5.46 -5.58 13.56
C LYS A 46 -5.18 -4.43 12.60
N LYS A 47 -5.97 -3.35 12.72
CA LYS A 47 -5.78 -2.10 11.97
C LYS A 47 -4.45 -1.40 12.29
N SER A 48 -3.97 -1.53 13.53
CA SER A 48 -2.73 -0.89 14.01
C SER A 48 -1.50 -1.34 13.22
N ILE A 49 -1.39 -2.64 12.92
CA ILE A 49 -0.29 -3.22 12.14
C ILE A 49 -0.28 -2.64 10.73
N ARG A 50 -1.44 -2.63 10.07
CA ARG A 50 -1.60 -2.04 8.74
C ARG A 50 -1.11 -0.59 8.69
N GLU A 51 -1.41 0.20 9.70
CA GLU A 51 -0.96 1.59 9.78
C GLU A 51 0.55 1.70 10.07
N LYS A 52 1.11 0.87 10.94
CA LYS A 52 2.56 0.79 11.18
C LYS A 52 3.33 0.46 9.90
N ILE A 53 2.90 -0.56 9.16
CA ILE A 53 3.51 -0.96 7.88
C ILE A 53 3.42 0.20 6.89
N LEU A 54 2.23 0.80 6.73
CA LEU A 54 2.05 1.92 5.80
C LEU A 54 2.89 3.14 6.19
N HIS A 55 3.15 3.36 7.47
CA HIS A 55 4.00 4.46 7.90
C HIS A 55 5.47 4.19 7.59
N ARG A 56 6.01 3.01 7.93
CA ARG A 56 7.41 2.67 7.67
C ARG A 56 7.74 2.61 6.18
N THR A 57 6.86 1.98 5.40
CA THR A 57 7.04 1.82 3.95
C THR A 57 6.93 3.13 3.15
N ARG A 58 6.48 4.23 3.77
CA ARG A 58 6.52 5.56 3.15
C ARG A 58 7.92 6.13 3.11
N ASP A 59 8.70 5.88 4.16
CA ASP A 59 10.04 6.43 4.35
C ASP A 59 11.08 5.50 3.72
N GLU A 60 10.92 4.19 3.92
CA GLU A 60 11.82 3.17 3.39
C GLU A 60 11.06 2.15 2.50
N PRO A 61 11.28 2.17 1.18
CA PRO A 61 10.63 1.23 0.27
C PRO A 61 11.15 -0.19 0.51
N LEU A 62 10.25 -1.18 0.45
CA LEU A 62 10.64 -2.58 0.64
C LEU A 62 11.27 -3.14 -0.62
N GLU A 63 12.32 -3.96 -0.46
CA GLU A 63 12.92 -4.69 -1.56
C GLU A 63 12.69 -6.20 -1.40
N HIS A 64 12.23 -6.82 -2.49
CA HIS A 64 12.06 -8.26 -2.60
C HIS A 64 12.62 -8.76 -3.93
N ARG A 65 13.51 -9.75 -3.87
CA ARG A 65 14.13 -10.37 -5.07
C ARG A 65 14.71 -9.32 -6.05
N GLY A 66 15.37 -8.30 -5.52
CA GLY A 66 15.98 -7.21 -6.29
C GLY A 66 14.99 -6.24 -6.95
N LYS A 67 13.70 -6.28 -6.56
CA LYS A 67 12.68 -5.34 -7.03
C LYS A 67 12.12 -4.57 -5.85
N GLN A 68 11.95 -3.26 -6.04
CA GLN A 68 11.25 -2.41 -5.09
C GLN A 68 9.75 -2.72 -5.13
N ILE A 69 9.18 -2.91 -3.95
CA ILE A 69 7.77 -3.11 -3.71
C ILE A 69 7.20 -1.82 -3.14
N THR A 70 6.18 -1.30 -3.81
CA THR A 70 5.37 -0.21 -3.27
C THR A 70 4.19 -0.78 -2.49
N VAL A 71 4.06 -0.37 -1.23
CA VAL A 71 2.91 -0.75 -0.39
C VAL A 71 1.89 0.38 -0.40
N LEU A 72 0.64 0.04 -0.74
CA LEU A 72 -0.45 1.01 -0.88
C LEU A 72 -1.67 0.59 -0.05
N LYS A 73 -2.44 1.58 0.39
CA LYS A 73 -3.74 1.33 1.02
C LYS A 73 -4.76 0.96 -0.06
N GLN A 74 -5.52 -0.11 0.15
CA GLN A 74 -6.64 -0.42 -0.74
C GLN A 74 -7.72 0.68 -0.65
N VAL A 75 -8.00 1.31 -1.80
CA VAL A 75 -9.06 2.32 -1.94
C VAL A 75 -10.15 1.78 -2.86
N PRO A 76 -11.41 1.73 -2.40
CA PRO A 76 -12.54 1.30 -3.24
C PRO A 76 -12.65 2.13 -4.52
N LYS A 77 -13.08 1.49 -5.62
CA LYS A 77 -13.19 2.12 -6.94
C LYS A 77 -14.07 3.38 -6.91
N ARG A 78 -15.19 3.36 -6.17
CA ARG A 78 -16.09 4.52 -5.99
C ARG A 78 -15.34 5.74 -5.47
N MET A 79 -14.55 5.55 -4.41
CA MET A 79 -13.73 6.62 -3.83
C MET A 79 -12.63 7.08 -4.78
N ARG A 80 -12.02 6.16 -5.52
CA ARG A 80 -10.99 6.48 -6.53
C ARG A 80 -11.55 7.35 -7.65
N ASN A 81 -12.74 7.02 -8.15
CA ASN A 81 -13.41 7.80 -9.19
C ASN A 81 -13.80 9.20 -8.68
N LEU A 82 -14.31 9.30 -7.46
CA LEU A 82 -14.64 10.61 -6.87
C LEU A 82 -13.39 11.49 -6.75
N ARG A 83 -12.27 10.93 -6.27
CA ARG A 83 -10.99 11.65 -6.14
C ARG A 83 -10.43 12.15 -7.47
N ARG A 84 -10.63 11.42 -8.57
CA ARG A 84 -10.19 11.84 -9.91
C ARG A 84 -10.83 13.16 -10.36
N HIS A 85 -12.09 13.39 -10.01
CA HIS A 85 -12.79 14.64 -10.36
C HIS A 85 -12.14 15.87 -9.72
N TYR A 86 -11.58 15.71 -8.52
CA TYR A 86 -10.95 16.81 -7.77
C TYR A 86 -9.42 16.88 -7.94
N GLN A 87 -8.84 16.09 -8.87
CA GLN A 87 -7.39 16.04 -9.08
C GLN A 87 -6.83 17.39 -9.55
N PHE A 88 -7.62 18.19 -10.26
CA PHE A 88 -7.20 19.54 -10.69
C PHE A 88 -6.97 20.47 -9.50
N LEU A 89 -7.78 20.36 -8.44
CA LEU A 89 -7.63 21.16 -7.22
C LEU A 89 -6.36 20.78 -6.48
N THR A 90 -6.09 19.47 -6.34
CA THR A 90 -4.90 19.00 -5.61
C THR A 90 -3.62 19.40 -6.33
N LEU A 91 -3.60 19.34 -7.66
CA LEU A 91 -2.49 19.86 -8.47
C LEU A 91 -2.24 21.34 -8.19
N ARG A 92 -3.29 22.18 -8.27
CA ARG A 92 -3.18 23.63 -8.06
C ARG A 92 -2.77 23.99 -6.64
N LEU A 93 -3.31 23.33 -5.63
CA LEU A 93 -3.00 23.58 -4.22
C LEU A 93 -1.57 23.18 -3.86
N ASN A 94 -1.07 22.07 -4.41
CA ASN A 94 0.32 21.66 -4.22
C ASN A 94 1.31 22.66 -4.84
N THR A 95 0.98 23.26 -5.98
CA THR A 95 1.81 24.31 -6.63
C THR A 95 1.96 25.55 -5.75
N HIS A 96 0.90 25.93 -5.04
CA HIS A 96 0.90 27.10 -4.13
C HIS A 96 1.44 26.79 -2.73
N LYS A 97 2.11 25.64 -2.53
CA LYS A 97 2.67 25.18 -1.24
C LYS A 97 1.66 25.11 -0.07
N TYR A 98 0.36 25.11 -0.34
CA TYR A 98 -0.60 24.67 0.66
C TYR A 98 -0.37 23.16 0.84
N LEU A 99 0.14 22.74 2.00
CA LEU A 99 0.55 21.37 2.33
C LEU A 99 -0.65 20.38 2.25
N MET A 100 -1.08 20.03 1.04
CA MET A 100 -1.90 18.85 0.76
C MET A 100 -1.03 17.58 0.61
N SER A 101 0.30 17.72 0.78
CA SER A 101 1.29 16.64 0.73
C SER A 101 1.06 15.52 1.76
N ARG A 102 0.19 15.73 2.75
CA ARG A 102 -0.17 14.74 3.76
C ARG A 102 -1.19 13.69 3.27
N ILE A 103 -1.83 13.94 2.12
CA ILE A 103 -2.73 13.00 1.45
C ILE A 103 -2.10 12.63 0.10
N ARG A 104 -1.07 11.78 0.12
CA ARG A 104 -0.54 11.17 -1.10
C ARG A 104 -1.66 10.28 -1.69
N LEU A 105 -2.40 10.86 -2.65
CA LEU A 105 -3.58 10.29 -3.30
C LEU A 105 -3.19 9.32 -4.41
N TRP A 106 -2.61 8.17 -4.04
CA TRP A 106 -2.52 7.01 -4.93
C TRP A 106 -2.82 5.73 -4.15
#